data_AF-A0A0A1ZJE4-F1
#
_entry.id   AF-A0A0A1ZJE4-F1
#
_cell.length_a   1.000
_cell.length_b   1.000
_cell.length_c   1.000
_cell.angle_alpha   90.00
_cell.angle_beta   90.00
_cell.angle_gamma   90.00
#
_symmetry.space_group_name_H-M   'P 1'
#
loop_
_entity.id
_entity.type
_entity.pdbx_description
1 polymer ?
#
loop_
_entity_poly.entity_id
_entity_poly.type
_entity_poly.pdbx_seq_one_letter_code
_entity_poly.pdbx_strand_id
1 'polypeptide(L)'
;MNLLTKFPVGQYVYGNRSWLRIIDSRLKIIIVMIFLITPIWAGPIWRLSLVCSLLLITFLSLLPTRVWWRSLFLLSCLSLLIGCISILASADIQSLNGYLRNPNEIEVALENYKNWNILQIPSQKIWFMNFGPFNLSRKSLELGIKTSTLIFTVIQSVNLMLLSTLQEDIVWGLSWFLYPLRKIGLPINKWLFQLLIALRFIPLVQEEFQNLIKSASVRSINFQKLGFKKFFSVFLIFIERLFQNILLRIDQGAESLLSKKEINIKINRFRIFYPYGSLNVIVNTLSICFICIAIFLRKLYGAL
;
A
#
# COMPACT_ATOMS: atom_id res chain seq x y z
N MET A 1 24.49 6.08 -17.61
CA MET A 1 23.73 7.24 -17.12
C MET A 1 22.80 6.82 -15.98
N ASN A 2 23.32 6.83 -14.75
CA ASN A 2 22.64 7.17 -13.49
C ASN A 2 21.21 6.63 -13.21
N LEU A 3 21.00 5.31 -13.27
CA LEU A 3 19.80 4.69 -12.66
C LEU A 3 20.00 4.49 -11.13
N LEU A 4 21.21 4.11 -10.71
CA LEU A 4 21.57 3.84 -9.31
C LEU A 4 21.71 5.09 -8.44
N THR A 5 21.93 6.27 -9.04
CA THR A 5 22.05 7.55 -8.31
C THR A 5 20.73 8.30 -8.19
N LYS A 6 19.66 7.78 -8.81
CA LYS A 6 18.32 8.38 -8.83
C LYS A 6 17.29 7.51 -8.10
N PHE A 7 17.68 6.73 -7.10
CA PHE A 7 16.69 6.13 -6.21
C PHE A 7 16.03 7.26 -5.40
N PRO A 8 14.77 7.64 -5.69
CA PRO A 8 14.06 8.56 -4.83
C PRO A 8 13.52 7.71 -3.68
N VAL A 9 14.31 7.50 -2.64
CA VAL A 9 13.83 6.81 -1.43
C VAL A 9 13.17 7.87 -0.56
N GLY A 10 11.85 7.78 -0.47
CA GLY A 10 10.99 8.85 0.03
C GLY A 10 10.09 9.36 -1.08
N GLN A 11 8.98 8.64 -1.32
CA GLN A 11 7.94 9.01 -2.30
C GLN A 11 7.14 10.27 -1.90
N TYR A 12 7.59 11.02 -0.90
CA TYR A 12 6.95 12.27 -0.55
C TYR A 12 7.29 13.32 -1.61
N VAL A 13 6.29 13.76 -2.36
CA VAL A 13 6.46 14.80 -3.38
C VAL A 13 6.22 16.16 -2.75
N TYR A 14 7.24 17.01 -2.65
CA TYR A 14 7.09 18.36 -2.10
C TYR A 14 6.21 19.27 -2.99
N GLY A 15 5.40 20.17 -2.41
CA GLY A 15 4.51 21.11 -3.13
C GLY A 15 3.20 21.51 -2.41
N ASN A 16 2.80 22.79 -2.45
CA ASN A 16 1.75 23.34 -1.57
C ASN A 16 0.29 23.17 -2.04
N ARG A 17 0.03 22.45 -3.14
CA ARG A 17 -1.30 22.46 -3.79
C ARG A 17 -2.29 21.41 -3.31
N SER A 18 -1.84 20.36 -2.63
CA SER A 18 -2.71 19.23 -2.29
C SER A 18 -3.39 19.43 -0.94
N TRP A 19 -4.73 19.43 -0.94
CA TRP A 19 -5.55 19.40 0.27
C TRP A 19 -5.19 18.21 1.17
N LEU A 20 -4.92 17.06 0.55
CA LEU A 20 -4.65 15.82 1.25
C LEU A 20 -3.43 15.92 2.15
N ARG A 21 -2.48 16.82 1.86
CA ARG A 21 -1.31 17.03 2.72
C ARG A 21 -1.65 17.68 4.07
N ILE A 22 -2.65 18.55 4.08
CA ILE A 22 -3.03 19.35 5.25
C ILE A 22 -3.70 18.50 6.33
N ILE A 23 -4.36 17.41 5.92
CA ILE A 23 -5.03 16.47 6.85
C ILE A 23 -4.01 15.92 7.85
N ASP A 24 -4.39 15.88 9.13
CA ASP A 24 -3.58 15.29 10.20
C ASP A 24 -3.22 13.83 9.90
N SER A 25 -1.96 13.46 10.15
CA SER A 25 -1.44 12.12 9.84
C SER A 25 -2.21 10.99 10.56
N ARG A 26 -2.72 11.25 11.77
CA ARG A 26 -3.55 10.30 12.54
C ARG A 26 -4.81 9.92 11.77
N LEU A 27 -5.52 10.90 11.22
CA LEU A 27 -6.76 10.67 10.48
C LEU A 27 -6.48 9.92 9.19
N LYS A 28 -5.37 10.23 8.49
CA LYS A 28 -4.95 9.46 7.31
C LYS A 28 -4.67 7.99 7.63
N ILE A 29 -3.96 7.72 8.72
CA ILE A 29 -3.70 6.33 9.15
C ILE A 29 -5.02 5.61 9.43
N ILE A 30 -5.99 6.26 10.09
CA ILE A 30 -7.33 5.70 10.32
C ILE A 30 -8.04 5.41 8.98
N ILE A 31 -8.03 6.37 8.04
CA ILE A 31 -8.64 6.22 6.72
C ILE A 31 -8.03 5.05 5.96
N VAL A 32 -6.70 4.93 5.93
CA VAL A 32 -6.00 3.80 5.29
C VAL A 32 -6.36 2.48 5.98
N MET A 33 -6.41 2.44 7.30
CA MET A 33 -6.83 1.23 8.03
C MET A 33 -8.26 0.82 7.70
N ILE A 34 -9.17 1.78 7.52
CA ILE A 34 -10.54 1.51 7.06
C ILE A 34 -10.49 0.90 5.66
N PHE A 35 -9.73 1.46 4.71
CA PHE A 35 -9.59 0.91 3.36
C PHE A 35 -8.88 -0.45 3.31
N LEU A 36 -8.06 -0.81 4.30
CA LEU A 36 -7.45 -2.13 4.42
C LEU A 36 -8.43 -3.18 4.95
N ILE A 37 -9.23 -2.84 5.95
CA ILE A 37 -10.10 -3.81 6.65
C ILE A 37 -11.43 -3.99 5.92
N THR A 38 -12.01 -2.90 5.39
CA THR A 38 -13.34 -2.93 4.78
C THR A 38 -13.48 -3.90 3.60
N PRO A 39 -12.52 -4.05 2.66
CA PRO A 39 -12.70 -4.96 1.52
C PRO A 39 -12.74 -6.44 1.92
N ILE A 40 -12.16 -6.82 3.06
CA ILE A 40 -12.03 -8.23 3.47
C ILE A 40 -13.41 -8.84 3.75
N TRP A 41 -14.31 -8.08 4.37
CA TRP A 41 -15.65 -8.55 4.79
C TRP A 41 -16.80 -7.97 3.97
N ALA A 42 -16.50 -7.22 2.91
CA ALA A 42 -17.51 -6.53 2.11
C ALA A 42 -18.09 -7.40 0.98
N GLY A 43 -19.36 -7.13 0.64
CA GLY A 43 -19.98 -7.61 -0.59
C GLY A 43 -19.43 -6.92 -1.86
N PRO A 44 -19.81 -7.42 -3.07
CA PRO A 44 -19.29 -6.93 -4.34
C PRO A 44 -19.57 -5.44 -4.59
N ILE A 45 -20.78 -4.98 -4.27
CA ILE A 45 -21.19 -3.59 -4.51
C ILE A 45 -20.40 -2.61 -3.65
N TRP A 46 -20.17 -2.97 -2.38
CA TRP A 46 -19.40 -2.15 -1.45
C TRP A 46 -17.93 -2.04 -1.87
N ARG A 47 -17.32 -3.13 -2.36
CA ARG A 47 -15.94 -3.09 -2.87
C ARG A 47 -15.79 -2.15 -4.07
N LEU A 48 -16.73 -2.20 -5.01
CA LEU A 48 -16.73 -1.29 -6.17
C LEU A 48 -16.92 0.16 -5.73
N SER A 49 -17.79 0.42 -4.75
CA SER A 49 -17.96 1.74 -4.15
C SER A 49 -16.66 2.24 -3.50
N LEU A 50 -15.94 1.39 -2.77
CA LEU A 50 -14.64 1.74 -2.19
C LEU A 50 -13.61 2.10 -3.27
N VAL A 51 -13.49 1.30 -4.33
CA VAL A 51 -12.60 1.60 -5.48
C VAL A 51 -12.97 2.96 -6.09
N CYS A 52 -14.25 3.20 -6.33
CA CYS A 52 -14.73 4.45 -6.91
C CYS A 52 -14.44 5.65 -5.99
N SER A 53 -14.72 5.53 -4.70
CA SER A 53 -14.43 6.57 -3.70
C SER A 53 -12.93 6.89 -3.64
N LEU A 54 -12.08 5.87 -3.73
CA LEU A 54 -10.64 6.01 -3.64
C LEU A 54 -10.07 6.64 -4.93
N LEU A 55 -10.58 6.24 -6.09
CA LEU A 55 -10.29 6.93 -7.35
C LEU A 55 -10.73 8.40 -7.29
N LEU A 56 -11.93 8.69 -6.78
CA LEU A 56 -12.42 10.06 -6.64
C LEU A 56 -11.52 10.88 -5.71
N ILE A 57 -11.13 10.33 -4.55
CA ILE A 57 -10.18 10.97 -3.63
C ILE A 57 -8.84 11.21 -4.33
N THR A 58 -8.36 10.25 -5.14
CA THR A 58 -7.14 10.48 -5.93
C THR A 58 -7.37 11.68 -6.82
N PHE A 59 -8.32 11.68 -7.76
CA PHE A 59 -8.59 12.80 -8.67
C PHE A 59 -8.78 14.16 -7.96
N LEU A 60 -9.48 14.20 -6.82
CA LEU A 60 -9.71 15.43 -6.04
C LEU A 60 -8.49 15.90 -5.23
N SER A 61 -7.46 15.08 -5.05
CA SER A 61 -6.32 15.44 -4.19
C SER A 61 -5.37 16.48 -4.80
N LEU A 62 -5.64 16.97 -6.03
CA LEU A 62 -4.87 18.01 -6.74
C LEU A 62 -3.36 17.72 -6.80
N LEU A 63 -2.98 16.45 -6.76
CA LEU A 63 -1.59 16.03 -6.93
C LEU A 63 -1.18 16.21 -8.40
N PRO A 64 0.08 16.59 -8.68
CA PRO A 64 0.54 16.74 -10.05
C PRO A 64 0.36 15.43 -10.82
N THR A 65 -0.36 15.49 -11.94
CA THR A 65 -0.81 14.31 -12.68
C THR A 65 0.33 13.42 -13.18
N ARG A 66 1.53 13.97 -13.30
CA ARG A 66 2.73 13.24 -13.69
C ARG A 66 3.15 12.17 -12.67
N VAL A 67 2.88 12.41 -11.38
CA VAL A 67 3.35 11.54 -10.29
C VAL A 67 2.42 10.33 -10.14
N TRP A 68 1.12 10.56 -10.05
CA TRP A 68 0.19 9.52 -9.67
C TRP A 68 -0.26 8.63 -10.84
N TRP A 69 -0.17 9.09 -12.09
CA TRP A 69 -0.90 8.50 -13.21
C TRP A 69 -0.22 7.22 -13.65
N ARG A 70 1.12 7.26 -13.71
CA ARG A 70 1.93 6.08 -13.96
C ARG A 70 1.68 5.01 -12.91
N SER A 71 1.62 5.39 -11.63
CA SER A 71 1.36 4.44 -10.55
C SER A 71 -0.05 3.86 -10.61
N LEU A 72 -1.06 4.70 -10.85
CA LEU A 72 -2.46 4.30 -10.92
C LEU A 72 -2.71 3.39 -12.13
N PHE A 73 -2.14 3.72 -13.29
CA PHE A 73 -2.24 2.91 -14.49
C PHE A 73 -1.56 1.54 -14.33
N LEU A 74 -0.32 1.51 -13.83
CA LEU A 74 0.39 0.25 -13.56
C LEU A 74 -0.36 -0.60 -12.54
N LEU A 75 -0.90 0.01 -11.48
CA LEU A 75 -1.66 -0.68 -10.46
C LEU A 75 -2.98 -1.24 -11.02
N SER A 76 -3.71 -0.44 -11.79
CA SER A 76 -4.95 -0.87 -12.43
C SER A 76 -4.68 -2.06 -13.36
N CYS A 77 -3.63 -1.98 -14.19
CA CYS A 77 -3.23 -3.07 -15.07
C CYS A 77 -2.86 -4.32 -14.28
N LEU A 78 -2.04 -4.20 -13.23
CA LEU A 78 -1.65 -5.30 -12.37
C LEU A 78 -2.86 -5.95 -11.66
N SER A 79 -3.77 -5.14 -11.12
CA SER A 79 -4.97 -5.63 -10.43
C SER A 79 -5.91 -6.39 -11.37
N LEU A 80 -6.09 -5.90 -12.60
CA LEU A 80 -6.87 -6.59 -13.64
C LEU A 80 -6.19 -7.89 -14.08
N LEU A 81 -4.86 -7.87 -14.27
CA LEU A 81 -4.10 -9.06 -14.62
C LEU A 81 -4.27 -10.15 -13.54
N ILE A 82 -4.15 -9.78 -12.27
CA ILE A 82 -4.32 -10.71 -11.15
C ILE A 82 -5.77 -11.19 -11.05
N GLY A 83 -6.76 -10.32 -11.30
CA GLY A 83 -8.17 -10.70 -11.40
C GLY A 83 -8.42 -11.71 -12.51
N CYS A 84 -7.83 -11.51 -13.70
CA CYS A 84 -7.92 -12.44 -14.82
C CYS A 84 -7.30 -13.80 -14.45
N ILE A 85 -6.09 -13.81 -13.87
CA ILE A 85 -5.46 -15.04 -13.39
C ILE A 85 -6.38 -15.75 -12.39
N SER A 86 -7.02 -15.01 -11.49
CA SER A 86 -7.96 -15.58 -10.51
C SER A 86 -9.20 -16.19 -11.16
N ILE A 87 -9.71 -15.62 -12.26
CA ILE A 87 -10.84 -16.18 -13.02
C ILE A 87 -10.40 -17.49 -13.69
N LEU A 88 -9.24 -17.47 -14.36
CA LEU A 88 -8.69 -18.63 -15.06
C LEU A 88 -8.40 -19.78 -14.09
N ALA A 89 -7.75 -19.51 -12.96
CA ALA A 89 -7.43 -20.52 -11.96
C ALA A 89 -8.68 -21.16 -11.33
N SER A 90 -9.79 -20.42 -11.21
CA SER A 90 -11.03 -20.93 -10.65
C SER A 90 -11.95 -21.63 -11.66
N ALA A 91 -11.68 -21.50 -12.96
CA ALA A 91 -12.51 -22.10 -14.01
C ALA A 91 -12.42 -23.64 -14.02
N ASP A 92 -11.24 -24.20 -13.72
CA ASP A 92 -10.99 -25.66 -13.77
C ASP A 92 -11.45 -26.42 -12.52
N ILE A 93 -11.54 -25.75 -11.36
CA ILE A 93 -11.73 -26.44 -10.07
C ILE A 93 -13.19 -26.85 -9.84
N GLN A 94 -14.16 -26.15 -10.46
CA GLN A 94 -15.59 -26.37 -10.19
C GLN A 94 -16.30 -27.27 -11.20
N SER A 95 -15.68 -27.62 -12.33
CA SER A 95 -16.18 -28.65 -13.24
C SER A 95 -16.04 -30.07 -12.66
N LEU A 96 -15.12 -30.28 -11.71
CA LEU A 96 -14.83 -31.58 -11.09
C LEU A 96 -15.78 -31.95 -9.92
N ASN A 97 -16.56 -31.00 -9.40
CA ASN A 97 -17.45 -31.24 -8.24
C ASN A 97 -18.93 -31.49 -8.61
N GLY A 98 -19.24 -31.61 -9.91
CA GLY A 98 -20.54 -32.09 -10.37
C GLY A 98 -20.47 -33.59 -10.62
N TYR A 99 -21.29 -34.38 -9.92
CA TYR A 99 -21.46 -35.83 -10.03
C TYR A 99 -20.46 -36.70 -9.25
N LEU A 100 -20.62 -36.75 -7.92
CA LEU A 100 -20.26 -37.93 -7.11
C LEU A 100 -21.47 -38.84 -6.81
N ARG A 101 -22.64 -38.56 -7.39
CA ARG A 101 -23.86 -39.35 -7.16
C ARG A 101 -24.32 -40.04 -8.44
N ASN A 102 -24.51 -41.35 -8.33
CA ASN A 102 -24.84 -42.25 -9.43
C ASN A 102 -26.21 -41.86 -10.04
N PRO A 103 -26.33 -41.75 -11.37
CA PRO A 103 -27.56 -41.30 -12.04
C PRO A 103 -28.75 -42.26 -11.89
N ASN A 104 -28.52 -43.47 -11.37
CA ASN A 104 -29.54 -44.52 -11.24
C ASN A 104 -30.33 -44.47 -9.91
N GLU A 105 -30.06 -43.51 -9.02
CA GLU A 105 -30.81 -43.34 -7.75
C GLU A 105 -32.08 -42.48 -7.89
N ILE A 106 -32.44 -42.03 -9.10
CA ILE A 106 -33.50 -41.01 -9.33
C ILE A 106 -34.64 -41.57 -10.19
N GLU A 107 -35.23 -42.72 -9.81
CA GLU A 107 -36.44 -43.23 -10.49
C GLU A 107 -37.76 -42.83 -9.80
N VAL A 108 -37.74 -42.05 -8.72
CA VAL A 108 -38.99 -41.66 -8.02
C VAL A 108 -39.16 -40.15 -7.98
N ALA A 109 -40.23 -39.70 -8.64
CA ALA A 109 -40.79 -38.35 -8.72
C ALA A 109 -40.04 -37.33 -9.58
N LEU A 110 -40.18 -37.46 -10.91
CA LEU A 110 -40.12 -36.35 -11.85
C LEU A 110 -41.32 -35.41 -11.61
N GLU A 111 -41.29 -34.63 -10.54
CA GLU A 111 -41.94 -33.33 -10.58
C GLU A 111 -41.03 -32.40 -11.38
N ASN A 112 -41.57 -31.97 -12.51
CA ASN A 112 -40.97 -31.09 -13.49
C ASN A 112 -40.68 -29.70 -12.87
N TYR A 113 -39.63 -29.57 -12.04
CA TYR A 113 -39.01 -28.27 -11.82
C TYR A 113 -38.26 -27.90 -13.09
N LYS A 114 -39.00 -27.20 -13.96
CA LYS A 114 -38.47 -26.43 -15.07
C LYS A 114 -37.37 -25.52 -14.50
N ASN A 115 -36.12 -25.96 -14.57
CA ASN A 115 -34.98 -25.11 -14.26
C ASN A 115 -35.01 -23.97 -15.27
N TRP A 116 -35.38 -22.78 -14.79
CA TRP A 116 -35.20 -21.55 -15.52
C TRP A 116 -33.69 -21.30 -15.64
N ASN A 117 -33.07 -21.94 -16.64
CA ASN A 117 -31.80 -21.52 -17.20
C ASN A 117 -32.02 -20.17 -17.87
N ILE A 118 -32.05 -19.10 -17.07
CA ILE A 118 -32.24 -17.72 -17.54
C ILE A 118 -31.03 -17.21 -18.34
N LEU A 119 -29.97 -17.99 -18.53
CA LEU A 119 -28.82 -17.58 -19.33
C LEU A 119 -28.21 -18.76 -20.11
N GLN A 120 -29.02 -19.47 -20.89
CA GLN A 120 -28.53 -19.89 -22.20
C GLN A 120 -28.60 -18.62 -23.05
N ILE A 121 -27.58 -17.74 -22.95
CA ILE A 121 -27.53 -16.55 -23.80
C ILE A 121 -27.36 -17.06 -25.23
N PRO A 122 -28.36 -16.91 -26.11
CA PRO A 122 -28.11 -17.02 -27.52
C PRO A 122 -27.13 -15.89 -27.84
N SER A 123 -26.01 -16.27 -28.42
CA SER A 123 -25.01 -15.39 -29.00
C SER A 123 -25.66 -14.25 -29.79
N GLN A 124 -25.84 -13.09 -29.17
CA GLN A 124 -26.00 -11.84 -29.91
C GLN A 124 -24.77 -10.99 -29.65
N LYS A 125 -23.89 -11.06 -30.65
CA LYS A 125 -22.68 -10.27 -30.86
C LYS A 125 -22.84 -8.83 -30.37
N ILE A 126 -22.02 -8.48 -29.39
CA ILE A 126 -21.19 -7.28 -29.42
C ILE A 126 -19.79 -7.75 -29.02
N TRP A 127 -18.93 -7.97 -30.03
CA TRP A 127 -17.46 -7.82 -30.02
C TRP A 127 -16.73 -8.09 -28.66
N PHE A 128 -15.88 -9.11 -28.40
CA PHE A 128 -14.98 -9.98 -29.17
C PHE A 128 -14.65 -11.26 -28.34
N MET A 129 -14.40 -12.39 -29.03
CA MET A 129 -13.73 -13.64 -28.59
C MET A 129 -14.51 -14.71 -27.78
N ASN A 130 -14.89 -15.82 -28.44
CA ASN A 130 -15.18 -17.11 -27.79
C ASN A 130 -13.86 -17.73 -27.29
N PHE A 131 -13.59 -17.69 -25.99
CA PHE A 131 -12.43 -18.36 -25.40
C PHE A 131 -12.71 -19.83 -25.12
N GLY A 132 -12.52 -20.69 -26.13
CA GLY A 132 -12.17 -22.12 -25.95
C GLY A 132 -12.92 -22.93 -24.88
N PRO A 133 -12.33 -24.02 -24.33
CA PRO A 133 -12.98 -24.96 -23.41
C PRO A 133 -13.19 -24.41 -21.98
N PHE A 134 -13.16 -23.09 -21.78
CA PHE A 134 -13.27 -22.47 -20.47
C PHE A 134 -14.72 -22.08 -20.19
N ASN A 135 -15.41 -22.91 -19.41
CA ASN A 135 -16.73 -22.54 -18.87
C ASN A 135 -16.56 -21.48 -17.79
N LEU A 136 -16.70 -20.21 -18.17
CA LEU A 136 -16.67 -19.08 -17.24
C LEU A 136 -17.87 -19.17 -16.28
N SER A 137 -17.64 -19.48 -15.01
CA SER A 137 -18.69 -19.55 -14.00
C SER A 137 -18.96 -18.17 -13.38
N ARG A 138 -20.19 -17.92 -12.92
CA ARG A 138 -20.51 -16.68 -12.17
C ARG A 138 -19.62 -16.53 -10.93
N LYS A 139 -19.25 -17.65 -10.30
CA LYS A 139 -18.38 -17.70 -9.12
C LYS A 139 -16.93 -17.34 -9.45
N SER A 140 -16.40 -17.79 -10.59
CA SER A 140 -15.03 -17.44 -11.01
C SER A 140 -14.91 -15.96 -11.35
N LEU A 141 -15.93 -15.38 -12.01
CA LEU A 141 -16.05 -13.93 -12.22
C LEU A 141 -16.11 -13.15 -10.91
N GLU A 142 -16.94 -13.58 -9.95
CA GLU A 142 -17.04 -12.92 -8.64
C GLU A 142 -15.71 -12.94 -7.89
N LEU A 143 -14.99 -14.08 -7.93
CA LEU A 143 -13.67 -14.21 -7.33
C LEU A 143 -12.65 -13.28 -7.99
N GLY A 144 -12.64 -13.19 -9.32
CA GLY A 144 -11.77 -12.27 -10.06
C GLY A 144 -12.00 -10.80 -9.73
N ILE A 145 -13.27 -10.39 -9.64
CA ILE A 145 -13.64 -9.03 -9.24
C ILE A 145 -13.20 -8.78 -7.79
N LYS A 146 -13.44 -9.74 -6.88
CA LYS A 146 -13.03 -9.64 -5.47
C LYS A 146 -11.52 -9.48 -5.32
N THR A 147 -10.72 -10.28 -6.01
CA THR A 147 -9.26 -10.23 -5.91
C THR A 147 -8.68 -8.96 -6.52
N SER A 148 -9.16 -8.57 -7.71
CA SER A 148 -8.74 -7.33 -8.38
C SER A 148 -9.05 -6.08 -7.54
N THR A 149 -10.29 -5.95 -7.06
CA THR A 149 -10.71 -4.80 -6.25
C THR A 149 -9.98 -4.71 -4.90
N LEU A 150 -9.71 -5.85 -4.25
CA LEU A 150 -8.94 -5.89 -3.00
C LEU A 150 -7.52 -5.37 -3.21
N ILE A 151 -6.81 -5.90 -4.21
CA ILE A 151 -5.42 -5.51 -4.49
C ILE A 151 -5.34 -4.03 -4.85
N PHE A 152 -6.27 -3.56 -5.69
CA PHE A 152 -6.33 -2.16 -6.07
C PHE A 152 -6.56 -1.24 -4.87
N THR A 153 -7.58 -1.52 -4.05
CA THR A 153 -7.92 -0.68 -2.89
C THR A 153 -6.81 -0.63 -1.86
N VAL A 154 -6.26 -1.79 -1.49
CA VAL A 154 -5.18 -1.93 -0.51
C VAL A 154 -3.95 -1.15 -0.95
N ILE A 155 -3.45 -1.41 -2.16
CA ILE A 155 -2.18 -0.80 -2.59
C ILE A 155 -2.37 0.70 -2.89
N GLN A 156 -3.47 1.09 -3.53
CA GLN A 156 -3.69 2.51 -3.86
C GLN A 156 -3.92 3.36 -2.61
N SER A 157 -4.60 2.84 -1.58
CA SER A 157 -4.80 3.57 -0.31
C SER A 157 -3.46 3.90 0.37
N VAL A 158 -2.56 2.92 0.45
CA VAL A 158 -1.23 3.09 1.05
C VAL A 158 -0.37 4.02 0.20
N ASN A 159 -0.40 3.87 -1.13
CA ASN A 159 0.33 4.73 -2.06
C ASN A 159 -0.07 6.20 -1.91
N LEU A 160 -1.37 6.49 -1.83
CA LEU A 160 -1.87 7.85 -1.61
C LEU A 160 -1.35 8.45 -0.29
N MET A 161 -1.28 7.64 0.78
CA MET A 161 -0.68 8.07 2.05
C MET A 161 0.81 8.37 1.88
N LEU A 162 1.59 7.45 1.29
CA LEU A 162 3.03 7.61 1.09
C LEU A 162 3.38 8.85 0.25
N LEU A 163 2.55 9.21 -0.74
CA LEU A 163 2.73 10.42 -1.55
C LEU A 163 2.39 11.71 -0.79
N SER A 164 1.50 11.64 0.21
CA SER A 164 0.90 12.82 0.86
C SER A 164 1.41 13.09 2.29
N THR A 165 2.05 12.12 2.95
CA THR A 165 2.58 12.25 4.32
C THR A 165 4.09 12.12 4.37
N LEU A 166 4.73 12.99 5.14
CA LEU A 166 6.14 12.88 5.50
C LEU A 166 6.37 11.66 6.40
N GLN A 167 7.53 11.02 6.28
CA GLN A 167 7.90 9.87 7.10
C GLN A 167 7.91 10.20 8.60
N GLU A 168 8.35 11.41 8.96
CA GLU A 168 8.32 11.91 10.34
C GLU A 168 6.88 12.00 10.86
N ASP A 169 5.94 12.53 10.07
CA ASP A 169 4.53 12.69 10.45
C ASP A 169 3.82 11.34 10.67
N ILE A 170 4.26 10.28 9.98
CA ILE A 170 3.77 8.92 10.20
C ILE A 170 4.16 8.43 11.60
N VAL A 171 5.40 8.65 12.03
CA VAL A 171 5.86 8.29 13.39
C VAL A 171 5.11 9.06 14.46
N TRP A 172 4.79 10.33 14.18
CA TRP A 172 3.92 11.13 15.04
C TRP A 172 2.50 10.57 15.14
N GLY A 173 1.94 10.11 14.03
CA GLY A 173 0.66 9.40 14.02
C GLY A 173 0.74 8.13 14.87
N LEU A 174 1.78 7.33 14.66
CA LEU A 174 2.04 6.09 15.40
C LEU A 174 2.15 6.32 16.92
N SER A 175 2.79 7.42 17.35
CA SER A 175 2.89 7.80 18.76
C SER A 175 1.53 7.89 19.46
N TRP A 176 0.52 8.43 18.77
CA TRP A 176 -0.84 8.52 19.31
C TRP A 176 -1.49 7.14 19.46
N PHE A 177 -1.30 6.25 18.49
CA PHE A 177 -1.82 4.87 18.57
C PHE A 177 -1.11 4.01 19.62
N LEU A 178 0.18 4.27 19.87
CA LEU A 178 0.96 3.58 20.91
C LEU A 178 0.74 4.19 22.30
N TYR A 179 0.11 5.35 22.42
CA TYR A 179 -0.17 5.99 23.71
C TYR A 179 -0.84 5.09 24.77
N PRO A 180 -1.88 4.27 24.47
CA PRO A 180 -2.48 3.37 25.46
C PRO A 180 -1.48 2.37 26.04
N LEU A 181 -0.51 1.89 25.25
CA LEU A 181 0.53 0.96 25.71
C LEU A 181 1.44 1.59 26.78
N ARG A 182 1.44 2.93 26.90
CA ARG A 182 2.21 3.63 27.93
C ARG A 182 1.67 3.36 29.33
N LYS A 183 0.36 3.11 29.45
CA LYS A 183 -0.26 2.73 30.73
C LYS A 183 0.23 1.37 31.23
N ILE A 184 0.73 0.52 30.34
CA ILE A 184 1.29 -0.81 30.62
C ILE A 184 2.78 -0.70 31.04
N GLY A 185 3.34 0.51 31.13
CA GLY A 185 4.73 0.74 31.54
C GLY A 185 5.78 0.61 30.42
N LEU A 186 5.35 0.45 29.17
CA LEU A 186 6.26 0.30 28.03
C LEU A 186 6.99 1.63 27.70
N PRO A 187 8.31 1.60 27.39
CA PRO A 187 9.13 2.78 27.12
C PRO A 187 8.95 3.35 25.70
N ILE A 188 7.69 3.61 25.31
CA ILE A 188 7.31 4.09 23.97
C ILE A 188 8.09 5.34 23.56
N ASN A 189 8.40 6.21 24.53
CA ASN A 189 9.15 7.43 24.22
C ASN A 189 10.56 7.15 23.69
N LYS A 190 11.23 6.12 24.22
CA LYS A 190 12.58 5.72 23.78
C LYS A 190 12.51 5.10 22.39
N TRP A 191 11.55 4.21 22.14
CA TRP A 191 11.35 3.55 20.84
C TRP A 191 11.04 4.55 19.72
N LEU A 192 10.11 5.49 19.97
CA LEU A 192 9.77 6.52 18.98
C LEU A 192 10.94 7.46 18.70
N PHE A 193 11.74 7.81 19.71
CA PHE A 193 12.94 8.63 19.52
C PHE A 193 13.98 7.91 18.66
N GLN A 194 14.24 6.62 18.95
CA GLN A 194 15.14 5.80 18.13
C GLN A 194 14.63 5.67 16.69
N LEU A 195 13.32 5.50 16.50
CA LEU A 195 12.71 5.44 15.18
C LEU A 195 12.83 6.76 14.41
N LEU A 196 12.59 7.91 15.06
CA LEU A 196 12.74 9.24 14.43
C LEU A 196 14.19 9.50 14.01
N ILE A 197 15.14 9.14 14.87
CA ILE A 197 16.56 9.22 14.53
C ILE A 197 16.84 8.32 13.33
N ALA A 198 16.45 7.05 13.38
CA ALA A 198 16.66 6.11 12.29
C ALA A 198 16.13 6.65 10.94
N LEU A 199 14.92 7.21 10.91
CA LEU A 199 14.36 7.82 9.71
C LEU A 199 15.20 8.98 9.17
N ARG A 200 15.72 9.84 10.05
CA ARG A 200 16.60 10.95 9.64
C ARG A 200 17.98 10.49 9.19
N PHE A 201 18.41 9.30 9.60
CA PHE A 201 19.64 8.68 9.12
C PHE A 201 19.45 7.96 7.78
N ILE A 202 18.23 7.62 7.33
CA ILE A 202 17.99 6.97 6.03
C ILE A 202 18.58 7.77 4.85
N PRO A 203 18.34 9.10 4.70
CA PRO A 203 18.93 9.88 3.61
C PRO A 203 20.47 9.88 3.65
N LEU A 204 21.03 9.91 4.86
CA LEU A 204 22.47 9.91 5.08
C LEU A 204 23.11 8.57 4.69
N VAL A 205 22.48 7.45 5.08
CA VAL A 205 22.91 6.10 4.67
C VAL A 205 22.82 5.95 3.15
N GLN A 206 21.77 6.50 2.54
CA GLN A 206 21.60 6.50 1.10
C GLN A 206 22.70 7.31 0.40
N GLU A 207 23.04 8.49 0.92
CA GLU A 207 24.11 9.33 0.37
C GLU A 207 25.46 8.60 0.41
N GLU A 208 25.78 7.96 1.54
CA GLU A 208 26.97 7.13 1.69
C GLU A 208 27.01 5.97 0.71
N PHE A 209 25.90 5.23 0.57
CA PHE A 209 25.78 4.15 -0.40
C PHE A 209 26.01 4.64 -1.84
N GLN A 210 25.43 5.78 -2.21
CA GLN A 210 25.61 6.37 -3.53
C GLN A 210 27.06 6.83 -3.75
N ASN A 211 27.70 7.42 -2.75
CA ASN A 211 29.08 7.86 -2.83
C ASN A 211 30.05 6.69 -2.95
N LEU A 212 29.78 5.58 -2.25
CA LEU A 212 30.55 4.35 -2.38
C LEU A 212 30.44 3.73 -3.77
N ILE A 213 29.22 3.65 -4.33
CA ILE A 213 29.01 3.16 -5.71
C ILE A 213 29.77 4.04 -6.72
N LYS A 214 29.67 5.37 -6.59
CA LYS A 214 30.38 6.31 -7.46
C LYS A 214 31.89 6.14 -7.34
N SER A 215 32.44 6.09 -6.12
CA SER A 215 33.87 5.91 -5.86
C SER A 215 34.40 4.62 -6.49
N ALA A 216 33.65 3.53 -6.36
CA ALA A 216 34.03 2.26 -6.97
C ALA A 216 33.97 2.27 -8.51
N SER A 217 33.00 2.98 -9.09
CA SER A 217 32.91 3.11 -10.55
C SER A 217 34.12 3.86 -11.13
N VAL A 218 34.67 4.84 -10.39
CA VAL A 218 35.91 5.55 -10.77
C VAL A 218 37.13 4.63 -10.67
N ARG A 219 37.15 3.71 -9.70
CA ARG A 219 38.20 2.67 -9.56
C ARG A 219 38.06 1.50 -10.55
N SER A 220 37.36 1.73 -11.67
CA SER A 220 37.21 0.81 -12.81
C SER A 220 36.72 -0.61 -12.49
N ILE A 221 36.00 -0.80 -11.38
CA ILE A 221 35.34 -2.08 -11.07
C ILE A 221 34.17 -2.27 -12.04
N ASN A 222 34.42 -2.98 -13.15
CA ASN A 222 33.42 -3.26 -14.17
C ASN A 222 32.44 -4.36 -13.70
N PHE A 223 31.44 -4.00 -12.88
CA PHE A 223 30.45 -4.93 -12.33
C PHE A 223 29.81 -5.88 -13.35
N GLN A 224 29.64 -5.43 -14.60
CA GLN A 224 29.05 -6.23 -15.68
C GLN A 224 29.96 -7.36 -16.21
N LYS A 225 31.29 -7.26 -15.99
CA LYS A 225 32.27 -8.26 -16.42
C LYS A 225 32.69 -9.21 -15.28
N LEU A 226 32.16 -9.04 -14.07
CA LEU A 226 32.48 -9.89 -12.93
C LEU A 226 31.59 -11.13 -12.91
N GLY A 227 32.18 -12.32 -12.83
CA GLY A 227 31.45 -13.55 -12.51
C GLY A 227 30.94 -13.55 -11.06
N PHE A 228 29.92 -14.37 -10.76
CA PHE A 228 29.24 -14.41 -9.45
C PHE A 228 30.17 -14.45 -8.23
N LYS A 229 31.24 -15.26 -8.26
CA LYS A 229 32.20 -15.36 -7.15
C LYS A 229 32.92 -14.04 -6.86
N LYS A 230 33.39 -13.35 -7.90
CA LYS A 230 34.07 -12.05 -7.78
C LYS A 230 33.09 -10.95 -7.42
N PHE A 231 31.85 -11.02 -7.92
CA PHE A 231 30.79 -10.08 -7.55
C PHE A 231 30.52 -10.13 -6.04
N PHE A 232 30.39 -11.34 -5.48
CA PHE A 232 30.14 -11.50 -4.05
C PHE A 232 31.29 -10.97 -3.18
N SER A 233 32.56 -11.24 -3.54
CA SER A 233 33.70 -10.70 -2.79
C SER A 233 33.75 -9.18 -2.82
N VAL A 234 33.45 -8.56 -3.97
CA VAL A 234 33.38 -7.10 -4.10
C VAL A 234 32.20 -6.54 -3.28
N PHE A 235 31.04 -7.19 -3.34
CA PHE A 235 29.87 -6.79 -2.56
C PHE A 235 30.14 -6.80 -1.04
N LEU A 236 30.87 -7.80 -0.56
CA LEU A 236 31.29 -7.90 0.85
C LEU A 236 32.16 -6.71 1.28
N ILE A 237 33.17 -6.37 0.46
CA ILE A 237 34.03 -5.20 0.70
C ILE A 237 33.21 -3.90 0.74
N PHE A 238 32.16 -3.79 -0.09
CA PHE A 238 31.31 -2.61 -0.10
C PHE A 238 30.45 -2.51 1.15
N ILE A 239 29.88 -3.62 1.60
CA ILE A 239 29.11 -3.68 2.85
C ILE A 239 30.01 -3.28 4.01
N GLU A 240 31.22 -3.83 4.09
CA GLU A 240 32.17 -3.52 5.16
C GLU A 240 32.46 -2.01 5.22
N ARG A 241 32.78 -1.39 4.07
CA ARG A 241 33.03 0.06 3.99
C ARG A 241 31.81 0.89 4.35
N LEU A 242 30.63 0.50 3.86
CA LEU A 242 29.38 1.18 4.18
C LEU A 242 29.10 1.12 5.68
N PHE A 243 29.34 -0.03 6.30
CA PHE A 243 29.13 -0.22 7.74
C PHE A 243 30.10 0.63 8.57
N GLN A 244 31.39 0.63 8.20
CA GLN A 244 32.40 1.49 8.85
C GLN A 244 32.03 2.97 8.76
N ASN A 245 31.65 3.46 7.58
CA ASN A 245 31.24 4.86 7.38
C ASN A 245 29.98 5.22 8.21
N ILE A 246 29.00 4.33 8.26
CA ILE A 246 27.77 4.58 9.02
C ILE A 246 28.03 4.56 10.51
N LEU A 247 28.84 3.61 11.01
CA LEU A 247 29.21 3.55 12.43
C LEU A 247 29.92 4.82 12.88
N LEU A 248 30.89 5.32 12.10
CA LEU A 248 31.57 6.58 12.41
C LEU A 248 30.57 7.75 12.51
N ARG A 249 29.58 7.82 11.61
CA ARG A 249 28.52 8.85 11.65
C ARG A 249 27.59 8.67 12.85
N ILE A 250 27.31 7.44 13.27
CA ILE A 250 26.52 7.15 14.47
C ILE A 250 27.28 7.58 15.72
N ASP A 251 28.56 7.27 15.83
CA ASP A 251 29.41 7.63 16.99
C ASP A 251 29.50 9.16 17.13
N GLN A 252 29.77 9.88 16.03
CA GLN A 252 29.76 11.35 16.02
C GLN A 252 28.39 11.91 16.42
N GLY A 253 27.31 11.30 15.95
CA GLY A 253 25.94 11.65 16.34
C GLY A 253 25.69 11.44 17.83
N ALA A 254 26.15 10.33 18.39
CA ALA A 254 26.02 9.98 19.80
C ALA A 254 26.82 10.94 20.70
N GLU A 255 28.09 11.21 20.37
CA GLU A 255 28.94 12.17 21.09
C GLU A 255 28.31 13.58 21.09
N SER A 256 27.75 14.01 19.96
CA SER A 256 27.08 15.31 19.87
C SER A 256 25.85 15.38 20.79
N LEU A 257 25.10 14.28 20.94
CA LEU A 257 23.96 14.20 21.83
C LEU A 257 24.38 14.17 23.29
N LEU A 258 25.44 13.43 23.64
CA LEU A 258 26.01 13.36 24.99
C LEU A 258 26.56 14.72 25.44
N SER A 259 27.09 15.52 24.52
CA SER A 259 27.58 16.88 24.83
C SER A 259 26.45 17.81 25.30
N LYS A 260 25.21 17.55 24.89
CA LYS A 260 24.02 18.25 25.37
C LYS A 260 23.60 17.66 26.72
N LYS A 261 24.08 18.28 27.81
CA LYS A 261 23.88 17.90 29.23
C LYS A 261 22.45 17.52 29.66
N GLU A 262 21.40 17.91 28.91
CA GLU A 262 20.01 17.53 29.19
C GLU A 262 19.32 16.91 27.96
N ILE A 263 19.20 15.58 27.94
CA ILE A 263 18.39 14.87 26.93
C ILE A 263 17.01 14.56 27.52
N ASN A 264 16.12 15.54 27.49
CA ASN A 264 14.72 15.29 27.86
C ASN A 264 13.98 14.68 26.66
N ILE A 265 13.76 13.35 26.69
CA ILE A 265 13.11 12.58 25.61
C ILE A 265 11.58 12.84 25.64
N LYS A 266 11.19 14.07 25.35
CA LYS A 266 9.79 14.47 25.12
C LYS A 266 9.59 14.60 23.63
N ILE A 267 9.00 13.56 23.04
CA ILE A 267 8.71 13.50 21.60
C ILE A 267 7.95 14.74 21.15
N ASN A 268 6.89 15.16 21.85
CA ASN A 268 6.05 16.32 21.54
C ASN A 268 6.80 17.63 21.21
N ARG A 269 8.05 17.82 21.66
CA ARG A 269 8.86 19.02 21.35
C ARG A 269 9.52 19.00 19.97
N PHE A 270 9.68 17.84 19.34
CA PHE A 270 10.34 17.71 18.04
C PHE A 270 9.38 17.89 16.85
N ARG A 271 8.12 18.24 17.10
CA ARG A 271 7.11 18.44 16.05
C ARG A 271 7.44 19.75 15.32
N ILE A 272 7.58 19.68 14.01
CA ILE A 272 7.48 20.87 13.16
C ILE A 272 6.01 21.30 13.24
N PHE A 273 5.70 22.28 14.09
CA PHE A 273 4.35 22.83 14.19
C PHE A 273 4.05 23.59 12.90
N TYR A 274 3.26 23.00 12.01
CA TYR A 274 2.56 23.78 11.00
C TYR A 274 1.54 24.67 11.73
N PRO A 275 1.56 26.00 11.53
CA PRO A 275 0.57 26.88 12.16
C PRO A 275 -0.84 26.39 11.81
N TYR A 276 -1.68 26.21 12.83
CA TYR A 276 -3.08 25.80 12.65
C TYR A 276 -3.84 26.94 11.96
N GLY A 277 -3.99 26.84 10.63
CA GLY A 277 -4.92 27.67 9.89
C GLY A 277 -6.37 27.20 10.11
N SER A 278 -7.34 28.11 9.92
CA SER A 278 -8.77 27.78 9.90
C SER A 278 -9.10 26.67 8.89
N LEU A 279 -8.37 26.65 7.77
CA LEU A 279 -8.49 25.62 6.75
C LEU A 279 -8.18 24.23 7.32
N ASN A 280 -7.14 24.06 8.15
CA ASN A 280 -6.80 22.75 8.74
C ASN A 280 -7.93 22.19 9.60
N VAL A 281 -8.65 23.05 10.33
CA VAL A 281 -9.79 22.64 11.16
C VAL A 281 -10.92 22.12 10.27
N ILE A 282 -11.32 22.88 9.25
CA ILE A 282 -12.38 22.48 8.31
C ILE A 282 -12.04 21.13 7.66
N VAL A 283 -10.81 21.02 7.18
CA VAL A 283 -10.27 19.83 6.52
C VAL A 283 -10.31 18.60 7.42
N ASN A 284 -9.88 18.74 8.67
CA ASN A 284 -9.90 17.65 9.63
C ASN A 284 -11.35 17.25 9.97
N THR A 285 -12.25 18.22 10.15
CA THR A 285 -13.67 17.92 10.42
C THR A 285 -14.33 17.17 9.27
N LEU A 286 -14.05 17.56 8.02
CA LEU A 286 -14.51 16.83 6.83
C LEU A 286 -13.97 15.39 6.80
N SER A 287 -12.69 15.19 7.14
CA SER A 287 -12.11 13.85 7.17
C SER A 287 -12.70 12.96 8.26
N ILE A 288 -13.04 13.53 9.43
CA ILE A 288 -13.73 12.82 10.51
C ILE A 288 -15.15 12.44 10.06
N CYS A 289 -15.86 13.37 9.42
CA CYS A 289 -17.19 13.12 8.85
C CYS A 289 -17.13 11.98 7.81
N PHE A 290 -16.14 11.99 6.92
CA PHE A 290 -15.92 10.91 5.95
C PHE A 290 -15.68 9.55 6.64
N ILE A 291 -14.87 9.51 7.70
CA ILE A 291 -14.65 8.28 8.49
C ILE A 291 -15.96 7.78 9.10
N CYS A 292 -16.75 8.68 9.72
CA CYS A 292 -18.03 8.32 10.32
C CYS A 292 -19.02 7.80 9.28
N ILE A 293 -19.13 8.46 8.13
CA ILE A 293 -19.98 8.03 7.01
C ILE A 293 -19.53 6.66 6.48
N ALA A 294 -18.23 6.45 6.30
CA ALA A 294 -17.70 5.16 5.83
C ALA A 294 -18.03 4.01 6.80
N ILE A 295 -17.92 4.25 8.11
CA ILE A 295 -18.27 3.25 9.14
C ILE A 295 -19.79 3.01 9.17
N PHE A 296 -20.59 4.07 9.07
CA PHE A 296 -22.05 3.98 9.05
C PHE A 296 -22.55 3.21 7.82
N LEU A 297 -22.09 3.58 6.64
CA LEU A 297 -22.44 2.90 5.39
C LEU A 297 -21.94 1.45 5.38
N ARG A 298 -20.77 1.15 5.96
CA ARG A 298 -20.31 -0.23 6.17
C ARG A 298 -21.31 -1.03 7.02
N LYS A 299 -21.86 -0.43 8.08
CA LYS A 299 -22.85 -1.11 8.93
C LYS A 299 -24.15 -1.40 8.18
N LEU A 300 -24.58 -0.52 7.28
CA LEU A 300 -25.81 -0.68 6.51
C LEU A 300 -25.67 -1.62 5.31
N TYR A 301 -24.60 -1.45 4.53
CA TYR A 301 -24.44 -2.06 3.21
C TYR A 301 -23.30 -3.08 3.15
N GLY A 302 -22.58 -3.32 4.25
CA GLY A 302 -21.41 -4.21 4.24
C GLY A 302 -21.73 -5.67 3.92
N ALA A 303 -22.97 -6.11 4.18
CA ALA A 303 -23.43 -7.48 3.94
C ALA A 303 -24.09 -7.70 2.56
N LEU A 304 -24.39 -6.61 1.84
CA LEU A 304 -24.95 -6.61 0.48
C LEU A 304 -23.82 -6.58 -0.56
#